data_AF-A0AAE4FMF0-F1
#
_entry.id   AF-A0AAE4FMF0-F1
#
_cell.length_a   1.000
_cell.length_b   1.000
_cell.length_c   1.000
_cell.angle_alpha   90.00
_cell.angle_beta   90.00
_cell.angle_gamma   90.00
#
_symmetry.space_group_name_H-M   'P 1'
#
loop_
_entity.id
_entity.type
_entity.pdbx_description
1 polymer ?
#
loop_
_entity_poly.entity_id
_entity_poly.type
_entity_poly.pdbx_seq_one_letter_code
_entity_poly.pdbx_strand_id
1 'polypeptide(L)'
;MFSIGDLIIYSGQGICCIADICKKTYGDFTKEEYVLHPIENCKLTIGIPVDNDKVTMLEIIDRNEAKQIIESFKFKEVNWIDICSRRNSIYLEVLQKGNRKEISKRVNTLMRKKYRVEILME
;
A
#
# COMPACT_ATOMS: atom_id res chain seq x y z
N MET A 1 -12.52 7.18 9.00
CA MET A 1 -12.52 6.27 10.18
C MET A 1 -13.10 4.97 9.70
N PHE A 2 -12.51 3.84 10.09
CA PHE A 2 -12.94 2.54 9.62
C PHE A 2 -13.93 1.89 10.60
N SER A 3 -14.65 0.88 10.13
CA SER A 3 -15.67 0.15 10.89
C SER A 3 -15.28 -1.30 11.11
N ILE A 4 -15.87 -1.93 12.13
CA ILE A 4 -15.74 -3.37 12.34
C ILE A 4 -16.24 -4.11 11.09
N GLY A 5 -15.44 -5.07 10.61
CA GLY A 5 -15.68 -5.82 9.38
C GLY A 5 -15.03 -5.23 8.13
N ASP A 6 -14.51 -4.00 8.19
CA ASP A 6 -13.81 -3.41 7.05
C ASP A 6 -12.53 -4.18 6.74
N LEU A 7 -12.26 -4.35 5.44
CA LEU A 7 -10.97 -4.80 4.94
C LEU A 7 -10.12 -3.58 4.60
N ILE A 8 -8.87 -3.60 5.06
CA ILE A 8 -7.90 -2.53 4.88
C ILE A 8 -6.55 -3.11 4.49
N ILE A 9 -5.68 -2.29 3.90
CA ILE A 9 -4.26 -2.59 3.76
C ILE A 9 -3.53 -1.93 4.93
N TYR A 10 -2.83 -2.75 5.72
CA TYR A 10 -2.06 -2.30 6.86
C TYR A 10 -0.56 -2.53 6.63
N SER A 11 0.17 -1.44 6.35
CA SER A 11 1.63 -1.43 6.28
C SER A 11 2.21 -2.61 5.46
N GLY A 12 3.32 -3.21 5.90
CA GLY A 12 3.92 -4.40 5.31
C GLY A 12 3.20 -5.73 5.62
N GLN A 13 2.10 -5.72 6.39
CA GLN A 13 1.34 -6.94 6.71
C GLN A 13 0.32 -7.31 5.63
N GLY A 14 0.05 -6.40 4.68
CA GLY A 14 -0.91 -6.65 3.60
C GLY A 14 -2.35 -6.40 4.05
N ILE A 15 -3.27 -7.28 3.65
CA ILE A 15 -4.70 -7.10 3.88
C ILE A 15 -5.08 -7.57 5.29
N CYS A 16 -5.72 -6.69 6.04
CA CYS A 16 -6.25 -6.95 7.38
C CYS A 16 -7.75 -6.68 7.45
N CYS A 17 -8.44 -7.40 8.32
CA CYS A 17 -9.82 -7.11 8.73
C CYS A 17 -9.82 -6.37 10.07
N ILE A 18 -10.71 -5.40 10.23
CA ILE A 18 -10.98 -4.76 11.52
C ILE A 18 -11.92 -5.66 12.32
N ALA A 19 -11.37 -6.33 13.31
CA ALA A 19 -12.10 -7.28 14.14
C ALA A 19 -12.86 -6.60 15.28
N ASP A 20 -12.30 -5.50 15.80
CA ASP A 20 -12.90 -4.76 16.92
C ASP A 20 -12.39 -3.31 16.95
N ILE A 21 -13.14 -2.45 17.63
CA ILE A 21 -12.76 -1.08 17.98
C ILE A 21 -12.98 -0.94 19.49
N CYS A 22 -11.90 -0.94 20.25
CA CYS A 22 -11.99 -0.98 21.71
C CYS A 22 -11.15 0.11 22.36
N LYS A 23 -11.54 0.50 23.57
CA LYS A 23 -10.75 1.42 24.40
C LYS A 23 -9.81 0.61 25.27
N LYS A 24 -8.51 0.90 25.18
CA LYS A 24 -7.49 0.36 26.08
C LYS A 24 -6.91 1.44 26.97
N THR A 25 -6.76 1.10 28.24
CA THR A 25 -6.19 1.96 29.26
C THR A 25 -4.77 1.52 29.59
N TYR A 26 -3.82 2.44 29.45
CA TYR A 26 -2.41 2.27 29.77
C TYR A 26 -2.05 3.26 30.88
N GLY A 27 -2.04 2.79 32.13
CA GLY A 27 -1.93 3.67 33.29
C GLY A 27 -3.12 4.62 33.36
N ASP A 28 -2.86 5.93 33.33
CA ASP A 28 -3.90 6.97 33.40
C ASP A 28 -4.46 7.36 32.02
N PHE A 29 -3.93 6.79 30.94
CA PHE A 29 -4.32 7.17 29.57
C PHE A 29 -5.22 6.12 28.94
N THR A 30 -6.40 6.53 28.47
CA THR A 30 -7.30 5.67 27.69
C THR A 30 -7.27 6.08 26.22
N LYS A 31 -6.97 5.14 25.33
CA LYS A 31 -6.99 5.33 23.87
C LYS A 31 -7.93 4.35 23.20
N GLU A 32 -8.57 4.79 22.13
CA GLU A 32 -9.33 3.92 21.24
C GLU A 32 -8.36 3.28 20.24
N GLU A 33 -8.50 1.98 20.03
CA GLU A 33 -7.64 1.18 19.16
C GLU A 33 -8.47 0.33 18.20
N TYR A 34 -7.98 0.19 16.98
CA TYR A 34 -8.39 -0.88 16.07
C TYR A 34 -7.70 -2.19 16.47
N VAL A 35 -8.46 -3.27 16.49
CA VAL A 35 -7.93 -4.64 16.54
C VAL A 35 -7.99 -5.23 15.15
N LEU A 36 -6.83 -5.54 14.57
CA LEU A 36 -6.69 -6.03 13.21
C LEU A 36 -6.25 -7.49 13.20
N HIS A 37 -6.79 -8.25 12.23
CA HIS A 37 -6.31 -9.59 11.87
C HIS A 37 -5.91 -9.62 10.39
N PRO A 38 -4.65 -9.95 10.06
CA PRO A 38 -4.27 -10.21 8.67
C PRO A 38 -5.05 -11.40 8.11
N ILE A 39 -5.52 -11.29 6.87
CA ILE A 39 -6.24 -12.38 6.21
C ILE A 39 -5.34 -13.62 6.04
N GLU A 40 -4.05 -13.41 5.76
CA GLU A 40 -3.10 -14.51 5.54
C GLU A 40 -2.62 -15.16 6.85
N ASN A 41 -2.83 -14.50 7.99
CA ASN A 41 -2.43 -15.01 9.30
C ASN A 41 -3.42 -14.61 10.39
N CYS A 42 -4.57 -15.29 10.42
CA CYS A 42 -5.64 -15.01 11.38
C CYS A 42 -5.24 -15.21 12.85
N LYS A 43 -4.11 -15.85 13.14
CA LYS A 43 -3.59 -16.00 14.52
C LYS A 43 -2.87 -14.74 15.02
N LEU A 44 -2.45 -13.85 14.12
CA LEU A 44 -1.81 -12.59 14.48
C LEU A 44 -2.90 -11.56 14.79
N THR A 45 -2.79 -10.93 15.96
CA THR A 45 -3.63 -9.81 16.39
C THR A 45 -2.77 -8.56 16.47
N ILE A 46 -3.21 -7.47 15.85
CA ILE A 46 -2.50 -6.19 15.85
C ILE A 46 -3.41 -5.15 16.49
N GLY A 47 -2.98 -4.56 17.61
CA GLY A 47 -3.64 -3.40 18.20
C GLY A 47 -2.96 -2.12 17.72
N ILE A 48 -3.73 -1.18 17.17
CA ILE A 48 -3.20 0.12 16.74
C ILE A 48 -4.14 1.26 17.14
N PRO A 49 -3.63 2.38 17.69
CA PRO A 49 -4.46 3.53 18.02
C PRO A 49 -5.20 4.09 16.79
N VAL A 50 -6.45 4.49 16.96
CA VAL A 50 -7.25 5.09 15.87
C VAL A 50 -6.68 6.42 15.39
N ASP A 51 -5.94 7.12 16.25
CA ASP A 51 -5.26 8.40 16.01
C ASP A 51 -3.81 8.24 15.53
N ASN A 52 -3.41 7.04 15.10
CA ASN A 52 -2.05 6.79 14.65
C ASN A 52 -1.72 7.53 13.34
N ASP A 53 -0.70 8.38 13.39
CA ASP A 53 -0.16 9.16 12.28
C ASP A 53 1.11 8.55 11.66
N LYS A 54 1.68 7.51 12.30
CA LYS A 54 2.97 6.92 11.91
C LYS A 54 2.88 5.84 10.84
N VAL A 55 1.72 5.20 10.70
CA VAL A 55 1.55 4.03 9.85
C VAL A 55 0.39 4.27 8.90
N THR A 56 0.64 4.05 7.61
CA THR A 56 -0.38 4.17 6.58
C THR A 56 -1.36 3.02 6.66
N MET A 57 -2.63 3.36 6.84
CA MET A 57 -3.78 2.46 6.68
C MET A 57 -4.53 2.89 5.42
N LEU A 58 -4.69 1.99 4.46
CA LEU A 58 -5.36 2.30 3.20
C LEU A 58 -6.65 1.48 3.08
N GLU A 59 -7.69 2.10 2.53
CA GLU A 59 -8.91 1.39 2.14
C GLU A 59 -8.62 0.37 1.03
N ILE A 60 -9.40 -0.70 0.96
CA ILE A 60 -9.34 -1.61 -0.20
C ILE A 60 -9.87 -0.88 -1.44
N ILE A 61 -9.18 -1.09 -2.57
CA ILE A 61 -9.58 -0.48 -3.83
C ILE A 61 -10.94 -0.99 -4.27
N ASP A 62 -11.74 -0.11 -4.84
CA ASP A 62 -12.98 -0.52 -5.50
C ASP A 62 -12.70 -1.09 -6.91
N ARG A 63 -13.75 -1.64 -7.53
CA ARG A 63 -13.68 -2.20 -8.88
C ARG A 63 -13.25 -1.17 -9.93
N ASN A 64 -13.66 0.09 -9.80
CA ASN A 64 -13.36 1.14 -10.76
C ASN A 64 -11.90 1.60 -10.64
N GLU A 65 -11.39 1.77 -9.43
CA GLU A 65 -9.98 2.06 -9.17
C GLU A 65 -9.10 0.90 -9.67
N ALA A 66 -9.48 -0.35 -9.42
CA ALA A 66 -8.79 -1.52 -9.96
C ALA A 66 -8.72 -1.49 -11.50
N LYS A 67 -9.84 -1.19 -12.18
CA LYS A 67 -9.87 -1.02 -13.64
C LYS A 67 -8.95 0.11 -14.09
N GLN A 68 -8.98 1.27 -13.42
CA GLN A 68 -8.10 2.40 -13.76
C GLN A 68 -6.61 2.03 -13.61
N ILE A 69 -6.25 1.26 -12.59
CA ILE A 69 -4.87 0.76 -12.41
C ILE A 69 -4.49 -0.15 -13.58
N ILE A 70 -5.34 -1.09 -13.98
CA ILE A 70 -5.06 -2.00 -15.11
C ILE A 70 -4.92 -1.20 -16.40
N GLU A 71 -5.84 -0.29 -16.69
CA GLU A 71 -5.79 0.60 -17.87
C GLU A 71 -4.53 1.46 -17.87
N SER A 72 -3.98 1.81 -16.69
CA SER A 72 -2.79 2.65 -16.60
C SER A 72 -1.55 2.05 -17.28
N PHE A 73 -1.48 0.72 -17.41
CA PHE A 73 -0.39 0.02 -18.10
C PHE A 73 -0.40 0.20 -19.62
N LYS A 74 -1.56 0.58 -20.20
CA LYS A 74 -1.69 0.87 -21.63
C LYS A 74 -1.12 2.24 -22.00
N PHE A 75 -1.03 3.17 -21.05
CA PHE A 75 -0.45 4.49 -21.30
C PHE A 75 1.07 4.45 -21.39
N LYS A 76 1.64 5.56 -21.88
CA LYS A 76 3.09 5.74 -22.00
C LYS A 76 3.78 5.63 -20.63
N GLU A 77 4.98 5.08 -20.68
CA GLU A 77 5.91 5.09 -19.56
C GLU A 77 6.24 6.52 -19.11
N VAL A 78 6.63 6.65 -17.85
CA VAL A 78 7.13 7.92 -17.32
C VAL A 78 8.57 8.14 -17.77
N ASN A 79 9.03 9.39 -17.73
CA ASN A 79 10.42 9.72 -18.03
C ASN A 79 11.38 8.89 -17.18
N TRP A 80 12.31 8.23 -17.85
CA TRP A 80 13.35 7.44 -17.22
C TRP A 80 14.30 8.37 -16.46
N ILE A 81 14.75 7.90 -15.29
CA ILE A 81 15.74 8.61 -14.47
C ILE A 81 17.02 7.80 -14.57
N ASP A 82 18.02 8.34 -15.26
CA ASP A 82 19.28 7.62 -15.55
C ASP A 82 20.08 7.31 -14.27
N ILE A 83 20.16 8.30 -13.37
CA ILE A 83 20.86 8.15 -12.10
C ILE A 83 20.11 7.15 -11.21
N CYS A 84 20.69 5.96 -11.04
CA CYS A 84 20.06 4.83 -10.35
C CYS A 84 19.68 5.15 -8.90
N SER A 85 20.58 5.79 -8.14
CA SER A 85 20.32 6.18 -6.74
C SER A 85 19.14 7.16 -6.62
N ARG A 86 19.09 8.17 -7.50
CA ARG A 86 17.99 9.13 -7.58
C ARG A 86 16.68 8.47 -7.97
N ARG A 87 16.70 7.57 -8.97
CA ARG A 87 15.53 6.78 -9.37
C ARG A 87 14.98 5.97 -8.21
N ASN A 88 15.86 5.26 -7.49
CA ASN A 88 15.49 4.44 -6.35
C ASN A 88 14.84 5.27 -5.23
N SER A 89 15.45 6.42 -4.88
CA SER A 89 14.90 7.32 -3.86
C SER A 89 13.49 7.81 -4.21
N ILE A 90 13.27 8.29 -5.45
CA ILE A 90 11.96 8.78 -5.89
C ILE A 90 10.93 7.64 -5.91
N TYR A 91 11.33 6.44 -6.33
CA TYR A 91 10.40 5.31 -6.42
C TYR A 91 10.00 4.83 -5.02
N LEU A 92 10.94 4.80 -4.07
CA LEU A 92 10.65 4.50 -2.67
C LEU A 92 9.72 5.54 -2.03
N GLU A 93 9.90 6.82 -2.32
CA GLU A 93 8.99 7.87 -1.82
C GLU A 93 7.56 7.67 -2.34
N VAL A 94 7.41 7.32 -3.63
CA VAL A 94 6.10 7.00 -4.22
C VAL A 94 5.44 5.78 -3.57
N LEU A 95 6.24 4.75 -3.27
CA LEU A 95 5.77 3.55 -2.56
C LEU A 95 5.31 3.88 -1.14
N GLN A 96 6.08 4.69 -0.40
CA GLN A 96 5.74 5.11 0.97
C GLN A 96 4.45 5.94 1.02
N LYS A 97 4.20 6.79 0.02
CA LYS A 97 2.95 7.56 -0.09
C LYS A 97 1.73 6.68 -0.41
N GLY A 98 1.93 5.43 -0.84
CA GLY A 98 0.84 4.50 -1.16
C GLY A 98 -0.02 4.92 -2.35
N ASN A 99 0.42 5.86 -3.19
CA ASN A 99 -0.36 6.31 -4.35
C ASN A 99 -0.32 5.27 -5.47
N ARG A 100 -1.36 4.45 -5.53
CA ARG A 100 -1.47 3.30 -6.43
C ARG A 100 -1.33 3.67 -7.91
N LYS A 101 -1.84 4.84 -8.33
CA LYS A 101 -1.74 5.33 -9.71
C LYS A 101 -0.31 5.71 -10.09
N GLU A 102 0.44 6.31 -9.17
CA GLU A 102 1.85 6.61 -9.43
C GLU A 102 2.71 5.35 -9.37
N ILE A 103 2.42 4.44 -8.44
CA ILE A 103 3.08 3.14 -8.34
C ILE A 103 2.90 2.35 -9.65
N SER A 104 1.67 2.25 -10.18
CA SER A 104 1.38 1.50 -11.42
C SER A 104 2.14 2.07 -12.62
N LYS A 105 2.26 3.39 -12.74
CA LYS A 105 3.07 4.05 -13.79
C LYS A 105 4.56 3.69 -13.71
N ARG A 106 5.13 3.68 -12.50
CA ARG A 106 6.55 3.29 -12.31
C ARG A 106 6.77 1.82 -12.63
N VAL A 107 5.85 0.96 -12.18
CA VAL A 107 5.88 -0.47 -12.47
C VAL A 107 5.79 -0.73 -13.99
N ASN A 108 4.86 -0.08 -14.69
CA ASN A 108 4.76 -0.13 -16.16
C ASN A 108 6.08 0.25 -16.84
N THR A 109 6.72 1.33 -16.37
CA THR A 109 8.01 1.81 -16.89
C THR A 109 9.12 0.78 -16.69
N LEU A 110 9.20 0.17 -15.50
CA LEU A 110 10.18 -0.88 -15.19
C LEU A 110 9.95 -2.14 -16.04
N MET A 111 8.70 -2.59 -16.20
CA MET A 111 8.37 -3.74 -17.03
C MET A 111 8.79 -3.53 -18.49
N ARG A 112 8.46 -2.37 -19.08
CA ARG A 112 8.82 -2.03 -20.47
C ARG A 112 10.33 -1.92 -20.66
N LYS A 113 11.06 -1.43 -19.65
CA LYS A 113 12.53 -1.38 -19.70
C LYS A 113 13.12 -2.78 -19.64
N LYS A 114 12.62 -3.64 -18.74
CA LYS A 114 13.03 -5.05 -18.63
C LYS A 114 12.81 -5.79 -19.96
N TYR A 115 11.61 -5.69 -20.53
CA TYR A 115 11.26 -6.32 -21.80
C TYR A 115 12.16 -5.86 -22.97
N ARG A 116 12.47 -4.57 -23.06
CA ARG A 116 13.41 -4.05 -24.08
C ARG A 116 14.81 -4.63 -23.94
N VAL A 117 15.28 -4.83 -22.71
CA VAL A 117 16.61 -5.41 -22.46
C VAL A 117 16.61 -6.89 -22.82
N GLU A 118 15.55 -7.62 -22.48
CA GLU A 118 15.41 -9.05 -22.80
C GLU A 118 15.38 -9.30 -24.32
N ILE A 119 14.63 -8.51 -25.09
CA ILE A 119 14.62 -8.62 -26.56
C ILE A 119 16.00 -8.32 -27.17
N LEU A 120 16.75 -7.35 -26.62
CA LEU A 120 18.08 -7.01 -27.13
C LEU A 120 19.14 -8.08 -26.83
N MET A 121 18.82 -9.05 -25.98
CA MET A 121 19.70 -10.16 -25.60
C MET A 121 19.38 -11.46 -26.37
N GLU A 122 18.32 -11.48 -27.17
CA GLU A 122 17.97 -12.56 -28.12
C GLU A 122 18.43 -12.22 -29.55
#